data_AF-A0A246GL23-F1
#
_entry.id   AF-A0A246GL23-F1
#
_cell.length_a   1.000
_cell.length_b   1.000
_cell.length_c   1.000
_cell.angle_alpha   90.00
_cell.angle_beta   90.00
_cell.angle_gamma   90.00
#
_symmetry.space_group_name_H-M   'P 1'
#
loop_
_entity.id
_entity.type
_entity.pdbx_description
1 polymer ?
#
loop_
_entity_poly.entity_id
_entity_poly.type
_entity_poly.pdbx_seq_one_letter_code
_entity_poly.pdbx_strand_id
1 'polypeptide(L)'
;MGFYYSLKTGIIWLLSEIILITLFLSLTNKNQILNLKKPIRILLSILFFVLFSWGAVALSESEKYKETIVVNKIAPSDNLNKVDEIKTEIPQVDNTKLIEFQKTWSDSVVKSWKGKFIIASKLSLPDTISFELSKDATKSFNSNKSESLPMYLFSYKNSIKNKFGNEFNSIATTIDFIPNKELLKNNNPNDWTHPILKNSGLKIFGGNEYSKEFVGTLQCKYKDESNGNTYYILYKNNGSDVRIIDYEFDNYWVKKKDADSRIGIGIPKCY
;
A
#
# COMPACT_ATOMS: atom_id res chain seq x y z
N MET A 1 -22.41 13.50 -0.93
CA MET A 1 -21.17 13.16 -0.20
C MET A 1 -21.23 11.68 0.11
N GLY A 2 -20.39 10.85 -0.50
CA GLY A 2 -20.40 9.41 -0.28
C GLY A 2 -19.22 9.01 0.61
N PHE A 3 -19.46 8.86 1.91
CA PHE A 3 -18.47 8.24 2.79
C PHE A 3 -18.57 6.72 2.64
N TYR A 4 -17.42 6.06 2.42
CA TYR A 4 -17.35 4.61 2.32
C TYR A 4 -17.60 3.98 3.70
N TYR A 5 -18.80 3.44 3.88
CA TYR A 5 -19.15 2.62 5.04
C TYR A 5 -18.58 1.21 4.87
N SER A 6 -17.36 0.98 5.37
CA SER A 6 -16.77 -0.35 5.47
C SER A 6 -16.98 -0.92 6.87
N LEU A 7 -16.94 -2.25 7.03
CA LEU A 7 -16.96 -2.92 8.34
C LEU A 7 -15.90 -2.33 9.29
N LYS A 8 -14.73 -1.96 8.77
CA LYS A 8 -13.66 -1.31 9.53
C LYS A 8 -14.08 0.07 10.04
N THR A 9 -14.77 0.85 9.22
CA THR A 9 -15.32 2.16 9.61
C THR A 9 -16.40 2.00 10.68
N GLY A 10 -17.26 0.99 10.54
CA GLY A 10 -18.29 0.66 11.54
C GLY A 10 -17.72 0.24 12.90
N ILE A 11 -16.67 -0.60 12.92
CA ILE A 11 -16.00 -1.02 14.16
C ILE A 11 -15.33 0.17 14.86
N ILE A 12 -14.69 1.07 14.10
CA ILE A 12 -14.08 2.30 14.66
C ILE A 12 -15.15 3.19 15.30
N TRP A 13 -16.31 3.35 14.66
CA TRP A 13 -17.44 4.08 15.21
C TRP A 13 -17.98 3.43 16.49
N LEU A 14 -18.17 2.11 16.49
CA LEU A 14 -18.63 1.35 17.67
C LEU A 14 -17.68 1.48 18.86
N LEU A 15 -16.37 1.39 18.63
CA LEU A 15 -15.35 1.60 19.66
C LEU A 15 -15.38 3.04 20.19
N SER A 16 -15.57 4.03 19.32
CA SER A 16 -15.67 5.43 19.72
C SER A 16 -16.92 5.70 20.57
N GLU A 17 -18.05 5.08 20.26
CA GLU A 17 -19.28 5.17 21.05
C GLU A 17 -19.13 4.50 22.42
N ILE A 18 -18.49 3.32 22.49
CA ILE A 18 -18.20 2.64 23.76
C ILE A 18 -17.36 3.56 24.66
N ILE A 19 -16.30 4.17 24.13
CA ILE A 19 -15.43 5.10 24.87
C ILE A 19 -16.23 6.31 25.38
N LEU A 20 -17.07 6.91 24.52
CA LEU A 20 -17.93 8.04 24.87
C LEU A 20 -18.97 7.69 25.94
N ILE A 21 -19.59 6.50 25.86
CA ILE A 21 -20.53 6.01 26.86
C ILE A 21 -19.82 5.79 28.20
N THR A 22 -18.63 5.19 28.22
CA THR A 22 -17.85 5.05 29.47
C THR A 22 -17.46 6.40 30.08
N LEU A 23 -17.09 7.39 29.27
CA LEU A 23 -16.83 8.76 29.73
C LEU A 23 -18.09 9.44 30.28
N PHE A 24 -19.24 9.24 29.64
CA PHE A 24 -20.51 9.79 30.09
C PHE A 24 -21.02 9.13 31.40
N LEU A 25 -20.88 7.82 31.52
CA LEU A 25 -21.20 7.06 32.74
C LEU A 25 -20.26 7.42 33.89
N SER A 26 -18.97 7.64 33.58
CA SER A 26 -17.99 8.18 34.53
C SER A 26 -18.41 9.56 35.07
N LEU A 27 -18.95 10.44 34.22
CA LEU A 27 -19.45 11.78 34.60
C LEU A 27 -20.77 11.78 35.39
N THR A 28 -21.50 10.67 35.40
CA THR A 28 -22.77 10.53 36.16
C THR A 28 -22.60 9.81 37.49
N ASN A 29 -21.48 9.11 37.68
CA ASN A 29 -21.13 8.49 38.95
C ASN A 29 -20.65 9.54 39.96
N LYS A 30 -21.38 9.69 41.09
CA LYS A 30 -21.07 10.67 42.14
C LYS A 30 -19.70 10.46 42.81
N ASN A 31 -19.06 9.31 42.59
CA ASN A 31 -17.81 8.90 43.25
C ASN A 31 -16.54 9.05 42.38
N GLN A 32 -16.54 9.88 41.32
CA GLN A 32 -15.33 10.10 40.52
C GLN A 32 -14.78 11.54 40.50
N ILE A 33 -13.46 11.59 40.31
CA ILE A 33 -12.47 12.64 40.62
C ILE A 33 -12.54 13.88 39.69
N LEU A 34 -13.31 13.84 38.61
CA LEU A 34 -13.37 14.91 37.62
C LEU A 34 -14.57 15.84 37.86
N ASN A 35 -14.34 16.87 38.68
CA ASN A 35 -15.29 17.97 38.90
C ASN A 35 -15.33 18.90 37.66
N LEU A 36 -15.88 18.40 36.55
CA LEU A 36 -16.06 19.19 35.34
C LEU A 36 -17.12 20.28 35.54
N LYS A 37 -16.79 21.53 35.18
CA LYS A 37 -17.72 22.66 35.25
C LYS A 37 -19.00 22.37 34.44
N LYS A 38 -20.18 22.72 34.98
CA LYS A 38 -21.51 22.57 34.35
C LYS A 38 -21.57 22.83 32.82
N PRO A 39 -20.97 23.89 32.26
CA PRO A 39 -21.01 24.14 30.81
C PRO A 39 -20.30 23.07 29.97
N ILE A 40 -19.21 22.47 30.46
CA ILE A 40 -18.46 21.43 29.74
C ILE A 40 -19.28 20.14 29.69
N ARG A 41 -20.03 19.84 30.74
CA ARG A 41 -20.94 18.69 30.80
C ARG A 41 -22.08 18.82 29.79
N ILE A 42 -22.63 20.03 29.63
CA ILE A 42 -23.67 20.31 28.63
C ILE A 42 -23.09 20.17 27.22
N LEU A 43 -21.89 20.73 26.97
CA LEU A 43 -21.21 20.62 25.67
C LEU A 43 -20.96 19.15 25.28
N LEU A 44 -20.44 18.34 26.21
CA LEU A 44 -20.20 16.91 25.98
C LEU A 44 -21.49 16.13 25.72
N SER A 45 -22.59 16.51 26.39
CA SER A 45 -23.90 15.88 26.16
C SER A 45 -24.44 16.22 24.77
N ILE A 46 -24.30 17.46 24.32
CA ILE A 46 -24.68 17.88 22.96
C ILE A 46 -23.82 17.16 21.92
N LEU A 47 -22.50 17.08 22.15
CA LEU A 47 -21.58 16.38 21.26
C LEU A 47 -21.95 14.89 21.14
N PHE A 48 -22.36 14.26 22.25
CA PHE A 48 -22.83 12.90 22.29
C PHE A 48 -24.08 12.70 21.41
N PHE A 49 -25.11 13.53 21.55
CA PHE A 49 -26.32 13.40 20.72
C PHE A 49 -26.06 13.64 19.24
N VAL A 50 -25.17 14.58 18.88
CA VAL A 50 -24.80 14.84 17.48
C VAL A 50 -24.04 13.64 16.88
N LEU A 51 -23.07 13.09 17.62
CA LEU A 51 -22.29 11.94 17.16
C LEU A 51 -23.13 10.65 17.08
N PHE A 52 -23.99 10.40 18.07
CA PHE A 52 -24.86 9.23 18.12
C PHE A 52 -25.92 9.26 17.01
N SER A 53 -26.48 10.43 16.72
CA SER A 53 -27.41 10.62 15.60
C SER A 53 -26.74 10.35 14.26
N TRP A 54 -25.46 10.72 14.10
CA TRP A 54 -24.70 10.45 12.88
C TRP A 54 -24.27 8.99 12.75
N GLY A 55 -23.91 8.33 13.85
CA GLY A 55 -23.58 6.90 13.89
C GLY A 55 -24.78 6.00 13.54
N ALA A 56 -25.98 6.34 14.03
CA ALA A 56 -27.21 5.61 13.72
C ALA A 56 -27.60 5.68 12.22
N VAL A 57 -27.43 6.85 11.59
CA VAL A 57 -27.65 7.01 10.14
C VAL A 57 -26.68 6.14 9.33
N ALA A 58 -25.40 6.14 9.73
CA ALA A 58 -24.35 5.33 9.11
C ALA A 58 -24.62 3.82 9.19
N LEU A 59 -25.13 3.33 10.33
CA LEU A 59 -25.48 1.91 10.51
C LEU A 59 -26.72 1.52 9.71
N SER A 60 -27.77 2.35 9.67
CA SER A 60 -29.00 2.03 8.93
C SER A 60 -28.77 1.98 7.40
N GLU A 61 -27.89 2.84 6.87
CA GLU A 61 -27.52 2.77 5.45
C GLU A 61 -26.71 1.51 5.15
N SER A 62 -25.86 1.05 6.08
CA SER A 62 -25.07 -0.18 5.89
C SER A 62 -25.93 -1.46 5.84
N GLU A 63 -27.08 -1.49 6.51
CA GLU A 63 -28.03 -2.61 6.45
C GLU A 63 -28.82 -2.65 5.15
N LYS A 64 -29.18 -1.49 4.57
CA LYS A 64 -29.80 -1.42 3.23
C LYS A 64 -28.94 -2.06 2.12
N TYR A 65 -27.62 -2.03 2.27
CA TYR A 65 -26.69 -2.69 1.34
C TYR A 65 -26.47 -4.18 1.63
N LYS A 66 -26.90 -4.70 2.79
CA LYS A 66 -26.89 -6.14 3.08
C LYS A 66 -28.14 -6.84 2.56
N GLU A 67 -29.32 -6.19 2.60
CA GLU A 67 -30.57 -6.78 2.08
C GLU A 67 -30.67 -6.82 0.55
N THR A 68 -29.79 -6.13 -0.17
CA THR A 68 -29.75 -6.17 -1.64
C THR A 68 -28.84 -7.25 -2.23
N ILE A 69 -28.27 -8.13 -1.39
CA ILE A 69 -27.78 -9.43 -1.87
C ILE A 69 -29.00 -10.35 -2.02
N VAL A 70 -29.75 -10.15 -3.11
CA VAL A 70 -30.66 -11.17 -3.61
C VAL A 70 -29.80 -12.33 -4.05
N VAL A 71 -29.50 -13.24 -3.12
CA VAL A 71 -29.14 -14.60 -3.47
C VAL A 71 -30.38 -15.15 -4.14
N ASN A 72 -30.34 -15.23 -5.47
CA ASN A 72 -31.28 -16.05 -6.22
C ASN A 72 -31.17 -17.46 -5.64
N LYS A 73 -32.08 -17.80 -4.72
CA LYS A 73 -32.36 -19.18 -4.34
C LYS A 73 -32.89 -19.83 -5.61
N ILE A 74 -32.01 -20.52 -6.32
CA ILE A 74 -32.41 -21.44 -7.37
C ILE A 74 -33.20 -22.54 -6.66
N ALA A 75 -34.53 -22.51 -6.81
CA ALA A 75 -35.37 -23.64 -6.52
C ALA A 75 -35.04 -24.76 -7.52
N PRO A 76 -35.01 -26.04 -7.11
CA PRO A 76 -34.78 -27.13 -8.04
C PRO A 76 -36.05 -27.29 -8.88
N SER A 77 -36.00 -26.87 -10.13
CA SER A 77 -37.03 -27.12 -11.12
C SER A 77 -36.48 -28.12 -12.11
N ASP A 78 -36.90 -29.37 -11.95
CA ASP A 78 -36.76 -30.43 -12.94
C ASP A 78 -37.34 -29.96 -14.28
N ASN A 79 -36.48 -29.77 -15.28
CA ASN A 79 -36.79 -30.17 -16.66
C ASN A 79 -35.55 -30.10 -17.55
N LEU A 80 -35.24 -31.27 -18.09
CA LEU A 80 -34.14 -31.55 -19.00
C LEU A 80 -34.26 -30.79 -20.32
N ASN A 81 -33.10 -30.38 -20.81
CA ASN A 81 -32.70 -30.29 -22.22
C ASN A 81 -33.61 -29.47 -23.15
N LYS A 82 -33.32 -28.16 -23.21
CA LYS A 82 -33.17 -27.43 -24.47
C LYS A 82 -32.15 -26.31 -24.26
N VAL A 83 -30.99 -26.48 -24.90
CA VAL A 83 -29.96 -25.44 -25.02
C VAL A 83 -30.48 -24.45 -26.05
N ASP A 84 -31.27 -23.47 -25.60
CA ASP A 84 -31.37 -22.21 -26.32
C ASP A 84 -30.21 -21.35 -25.82
N GLU A 85 -29.21 -21.19 -26.67
CA GLU A 85 -28.09 -20.26 -26.50
C GLU A 85 -28.66 -18.84 -26.46
N ILE A 86 -29.10 -18.40 -25.27
CA ILE A 86 -29.33 -16.99 -25.02
C ILE A 86 -27.93 -16.37 -24.98
N LYS A 87 -27.44 -15.96 -26.16
CA LYS A 87 -26.42 -14.92 -26.28
C LYS A 87 -26.96 -13.71 -25.56
N THR A 88 -26.65 -13.61 -24.28
CA THR A 88 -26.77 -12.36 -23.55
C THR A 88 -25.63 -11.51 -24.12
N GLU A 89 -25.91 -10.82 -25.23
CA GLU A 89 -25.06 -9.72 -25.68
C GLU A 89 -25.05 -8.72 -24.52
N ILE A 90 -24.01 -8.79 -23.71
CA ILE A 90 -23.61 -7.68 -22.85
C ILE A 90 -23.50 -6.51 -23.83
N PRO A 91 -24.29 -5.43 -23.68
CA PRO A 91 -24.18 -4.31 -24.59
C PRO A 91 -22.71 -3.90 -24.59
N GLN A 92 -22.09 -3.98 -25.76
CA GLN A 92 -20.69 -3.66 -25.94
C GLN A 92 -20.58 -2.17 -25.65
N VAL A 93 -20.29 -1.83 -24.40
CA VAL A 93 -20.08 -0.45 -23.98
C VAL A 93 -18.98 0.07 -24.88
N ASP A 94 -19.29 1.10 -25.66
CA ASP A 94 -18.32 1.76 -26.52
C ASP A 94 -17.26 2.42 -25.63
N ASN A 95 -16.22 1.65 -25.33
CA ASN A 95 -15.13 2.05 -24.47
C ASN A 95 -14.24 3.12 -25.11
N THR A 96 -14.50 3.51 -26.37
CA THR A 96 -13.70 4.52 -27.08
C THR A 96 -13.63 5.82 -26.29
N LYS A 97 -14.76 6.27 -25.72
CA LYS A 97 -14.81 7.47 -24.87
C LYS A 97 -13.99 7.34 -23.59
N LEU A 98 -14.03 6.16 -22.96
CA LEU A 98 -13.25 5.89 -21.76
C LEU A 98 -11.76 5.86 -22.07
N ILE A 99 -11.36 5.18 -23.15
CA ILE A 99 -9.97 5.05 -23.61
C ILE A 99 -9.38 6.42 -23.93
N GLU A 100 -10.09 7.27 -24.67
CA GLU A 100 -9.65 8.64 -24.97
C GLU A 100 -9.49 9.49 -23.70
N PHE A 101 -10.45 9.37 -22.78
CA PHE A 101 -10.36 10.02 -21.48
C PHE A 101 -9.15 9.53 -20.68
N GLN A 102 -8.93 8.21 -20.59
CA GLN A 102 -7.82 7.61 -19.86
C GLN A 102 -6.46 8.11 -20.39
N LYS A 103 -6.28 8.17 -21.72
CA LYS A 103 -5.08 8.74 -22.35
C LYS A 103 -4.87 10.20 -21.96
N THR A 104 -5.92 11.01 -22.07
CA THR A 104 -5.86 12.45 -21.75
C THR A 104 -5.55 12.68 -20.28
N TRP A 105 -6.20 11.91 -19.40
CA TRP A 105 -6.02 11.98 -17.96
C TRP A 105 -4.61 11.54 -17.54
N SER A 106 -4.10 10.42 -18.07
CA SER A 106 -2.75 9.94 -17.77
C SER A 106 -1.69 10.95 -18.21
N ASP A 107 -1.86 11.56 -19.38
CA ASP A 107 -0.96 12.60 -19.87
C ASP A 107 -0.96 13.85 -18.99
N SER A 108 -2.14 14.25 -18.49
CA SER A 108 -2.26 15.37 -17.55
C SER A 108 -1.51 15.09 -16.25
N VAL A 109 -1.64 13.87 -15.71
CA VAL A 109 -0.91 13.43 -14.52
C VAL A 109 0.60 13.52 -14.76
N VAL A 110 1.12 12.94 -15.84
CA VAL A 110 2.56 12.99 -16.18
C VAL A 110 3.04 14.43 -16.30
N LYS A 111 2.31 15.29 -17.01
CA LYS A 111 2.68 16.70 -17.22
C LYS A 111 2.72 17.49 -15.91
N SER A 112 1.81 17.21 -14.97
CA SER A 112 1.75 17.92 -13.67
C SER A 112 3.02 17.73 -12.83
N TRP A 113 3.70 16.59 -12.98
CA TRP A 113 4.93 16.28 -12.25
C TRP A 113 6.19 16.87 -12.84
N LYS A 114 6.17 17.31 -14.09
CA LYS A 114 7.32 17.90 -14.79
C LYS A 114 8.59 17.03 -14.66
N GLY A 115 8.42 15.71 -14.69
CA GLY A 115 9.51 14.73 -14.58
C GLY A 115 10.11 14.52 -13.19
N LYS A 116 9.60 15.18 -12.14
CA LYS A 116 10.15 15.06 -10.78
C LYS A 116 9.87 13.71 -10.14
N PHE A 117 8.63 13.23 -10.25
CA PHE A 117 8.19 11.97 -9.64
C PHE A 117 7.69 10.98 -10.69
N ILE A 118 6.72 11.39 -11.52
CA ILE A 118 6.25 10.61 -12.68
C ILE A 118 6.88 11.19 -13.94
N ILE A 119 7.43 10.33 -14.80
CA ILE A 119 8.09 10.73 -16.05
C ILE A 119 7.35 10.27 -17.31
N ALA A 120 6.58 9.19 -17.23
CA ALA A 120 5.83 8.64 -18.35
C ALA A 120 4.63 7.82 -17.87
N SER A 121 3.73 7.48 -18.80
CA SER A 121 2.68 6.49 -18.58
C SER A 121 2.79 5.37 -19.61
N LYS A 122 2.43 4.15 -19.20
CA LYS A 122 2.32 2.96 -20.04
C LYS A 122 0.88 2.45 -19.92
N LEU A 123 0.22 2.31 -21.06
CA LEU A 123 -1.23 2.13 -21.11
C LEU A 123 -1.56 0.77 -21.71
N SER A 124 -2.38 0.00 -21.02
CA SER A 124 -3.02 -1.24 -21.51
C SER A 124 -4.53 -1.08 -21.29
N LEU A 125 -5.15 -0.23 -22.12
CA LEU A 125 -6.49 0.29 -21.89
C LEU A 125 -7.58 -0.69 -22.35
N PRO A 126 -8.76 -0.69 -21.70
CA PRO A 126 -9.16 0.18 -20.58
C PRO A 126 -8.70 -0.31 -19.20
N ASP A 127 -7.96 -1.42 -19.15
CA ASP A 127 -7.77 -2.21 -17.94
C ASP A 127 -6.65 -1.69 -17.04
N THR A 128 -5.58 -1.10 -17.58
CA THR A 128 -4.40 -0.72 -16.80
C THR A 128 -3.74 0.57 -17.27
N ILE A 129 -3.42 1.43 -16.30
CA ILE A 129 -2.62 2.65 -16.46
C ILE A 129 -1.44 2.57 -15.49
N SER A 130 -0.24 2.40 -16.04
CA SER A 130 0.99 2.34 -15.25
C SER A 130 1.77 3.64 -15.37
N PHE A 131 2.25 4.18 -14.25
CA PHE A 131 3.07 5.40 -14.21
C PHE A 131 4.54 5.06 -13.95
N GLU A 132 5.41 5.40 -14.90
CA GLU A 132 6.86 5.25 -14.73
C GLU A 132 7.41 6.35 -13.82
N LEU A 133 8.12 5.92 -12.78
CA LEU A 133 8.75 6.80 -11.82
C LEU A 133 10.08 7.39 -12.33
N SER A 134 10.45 8.55 -11.81
CA SER A 134 11.77 9.13 -11.97
C SER A 134 12.83 8.26 -11.27
N LYS A 135 14.11 8.50 -11.59
CA LYS A 135 15.22 7.77 -10.94
C LYS A 135 15.19 7.95 -9.42
N ASP A 136 15.04 9.19 -8.96
CA ASP A 136 15.04 9.51 -7.54
C ASP A 136 13.81 8.93 -6.83
N ALA A 137 12.63 9.00 -7.46
CA ALA A 137 11.42 8.40 -6.94
C ALA A 137 11.53 6.86 -6.85
N THR A 138 12.21 6.22 -7.81
CA THR A 138 12.42 4.76 -7.80
C THR A 138 13.34 4.33 -6.66
N LYS A 139 14.33 5.16 -6.28
CA LYS A 139 15.22 4.87 -5.13
C LYS A 139 14.51 4.90 -3.79
N SER A 140 13.43 5.65 -3.67
CA SER A 140 12.60 5.73 -2.46
C SER A 140 11.31 4.92 -2.56
N PHE A 141 11.08 4.25 -3.69
CA PHE A 141 9.88 3.47 -3.94
C PHE A 141 9.96 2.12 -3.22
N ASN A 142 9.08 1.95 -2.22
CA ASN A 142 9.07 0.74 -1.39
C ASN A 142 7.92 -0.22 -1.74
N SER A 143 6.82 0.26 -2.34
CA SER A 143 5.76 -0.57 -2.93
C SER A 143 4.62 0.29 -3.52
N ASN A 144 3.75 -0.37 -4.31
CA ASN A 144 2.44 0.13 -4.72
C ASN A 144 1.41 0.27 -3.56
N LYS A 145 1.82 0.10 -2.30
CA LYS A 145 0.99 0.37 -1.11
C LYS A 145 1.23 1.77 -0.52
N SER A 146 2.14 2.55 -1.10
CA SER A 146 2.43 3.94 -0.72
C SER A 146 1.19 4.84 -0.81
N GLU A 147 1.10 5.85 0.07
CA GLU A 147 0.02 6.87 0.13
C GLU A 147 -0.30 7.51 -1.23
N SER A 148 0.69 7.58 -2.12
CA SER A 148 0.55 8.19 -3.43
C SER A 148 -0.42 7.43 -4.35
N LEU A 149 -0.44 6.08 -4.33
CA LEU A 149 -1.24 5.31 -5.29
C LEU A 149 -2.76 5.40 -5.02
N PRO A 150 -3.24 5.28 -3.77
CA PRO A 150 -4.65 5.51 -3.44
C PRO A 150 -5.14 6.90 -3.88
N MET A 151 -4.29 7.93 -3.80
CA MET A 151 -4.63 9.27 -4.27
C MET A 151 -4.92 9.31 -5.78
N TYR A 152 -4.12 8.64 -6.62
CA TYR A 152 -4.38 8.58 -8.06
C TYR A 152 -5.63 7.80 -8.39
N LEU A 153 -5.85 6.67 -7.71
CA LEU A 153 -7.06 5.89 -7.89
C LEU A 153 -8.31 6.71 -7.54
N PHE A 154 -8.26 7.49 -6.46
CA PHE A 154 -9.35 8.38 -6.07
C PHE A 154 -9.56 9.51 -7.09
N SER A 155 -8.49 10.19 -7.50
CA SER A 155 -8.53 11.26 -8.51
C SER A 155 -9.11 10.77 -9.84
N TYR A 156 -8.69 9.59 -10.27
CA TYR A 156 -9.19 8.93 -11.48
C TYR A 156 -10.68 8.65 -11.41
N LYS A 157 -11.13 7.97 -10.35
CA LYS A 157 -12.55 7.62 -10.14
C LYS A 157 -13.45 8.86 -10.11
N ASN A 158 -13.01 9.92 -9.44
CA ASN A 158 -13.75 11.18 -9.43
C ASN A 158 -13.80 11.83 -10.81
N SER A 159 -12.70 11.80 -11.55
CA SER A 159 -12.62 12.40 -12.88
C SER A 159 -13.50 11.67 -13.90
N ILE A 160 -13.58 10.34 -13.83
CA ILE A 160 -14.56 9.55 -14.61
C ILE A 160 -15.98 9.95 -14.21
N LYS A 161 -16.28 9.91 -12.91
CA LYS A 161 -17.63 10.17 -12.41
C LYS A 161 -18.13 11.55 -12.79
N ASN A 162 -17.25 12.56 -12.75
CA ASN A 162 -17.58 13.92 -13.13
C ASN A 162 -17.86 14.07 -14.63
N LYS A 163 -17.21 13.27 -15.49
CA LYS A 163 -17.34 13.36 -16.95
C LYS A 163 -18.45 12.48 -17.52
N PHE A 164 -18.61 11.28 -16.98
CA PHE A 164 -19.45 10.22 -17.55
C PHE A 164 -20.52 9.70 -16.56
N GLY A 165 -20.63 10.29 -15.37
CA GLY A 165 -21.56 9.82 -14.35
C GLY A 165 -21.23 8.40 -13.91
N ASN A 166 -22.20 7.50 -14.03
CA ASN A 166 -22.05 6.10 -13.61
C ASN A 166 -21.82 5.12 -14.78
N GLU A 167 -21.66 5.63 -16.02
CA GLU A 167 -21.58 4.84 -17.26
C GLU A 167 -20.49 3.77 -17.21
N PHE A 168 -19.33 4.09 -16.65
CA PHE A 168 -18.17 3.18 -16.61
C PHE A 168 -17.88 2.60 -15.22
N ASN A 169 -18.84 2.63 -14.28
CA ASN A 169 -18.62 2.16 -12.90
C ASN A 169 -18.30 0.65 -12.81
N SER A 170 -18.73 -0.14 -13.79
CA SER A 170 -18.48 -1.58 -13.88
C SER A 170 -17.07 -1.92 -14.41
N ILE A 171 -16.35 -0.96 -15.00
CA ILE A 171 -15.03 -1.19 -15.58
C ILE A 171 -13.96 -0.97 -14.50
N ALA A 172 -13.28 -2.05 -14.13
CA ALA A 172 -12.21 -2.03 -13.14
C ALA A 172 -10.88 -1.69 -13.80
N THR A 173 -10.50 -0.40 -13.81
CA THR A 173 -9.15 0.02 -14.23
C THR A 173 -8.16 -0.05 -13.07
N THR A 174 -7.06 -0.76 -13.29
CA THR A 174 -5.90 -0.81 -12.41
C THR A 174 -4.99 0.39 -12.66
N ILE A 175 -4.54 1.04 -11.60
CA ILE A 175 -3.52 2.09 -11.65
C ILE A 175 -2.37 1.65 -10.75
N ASP A 176 -1.15 1.70 -11.27
CA ASP A 176 0.05 1.31 -10.54
C ASP A 176 1.26 2.20 -10.88
N PHE A 177 2.30 2.11 -10.04
CA PHE A 177 3.62 2.64 -10.35
C PHE A 177 4.54 1.53 -10.80
N ILE A 178 5.35 1.86 -11.80
CA ILE A 178 6.44 1.01 -12.27
C ILE A 178 7.78 1.75 -12.08
N PRO A 179 8.84 1.04 -11.70
CA PRO A 179 10.16 1.64 -11.50
C PRO A 179 10.73 2.19 -12.81
N ASN A 180 11.68 3.12 -12.69
CA ASN A 180 12.40 3.68 -13.83
C ASN A 180 13.11 2.59 -14.63
N LYS A 181 12.85 2.52 -15.94
CA LYS A 181 13.39 1.47 -16.82
C LYS A 181 14.91 1.48 -16.92
N GLU A 182 15.56 2.64 -16.78
CA GLU A 182 17.02 2.74 -16.88
C GLU A 182 17.71 2.14 -15.66
N LEU A 183 17.11 2.27 -14.47
CA LEU A 183 17.64 1.65 -13.25
C LEU A 183 17.52 0.12 -13.29
N LEU A 184 16.45 -0.39 -13.90
CA LEU A 184 16.22 -1.83 -14.03
C LEU A 184 17.22 -2.54 -14.95
N LYS A 185 17.79 -1.87 -15.97
CA LYS A 185 18.75 -2.48 -16.91
C LYS A 185 19.95 -3.14 -16.19
N ASN A 186 20.35 -2.58 -15.05
CA ASN A 186 21.50 -3.05 -14.29
C ASN A 186 21.12 -3.67 -12.92
N ASN A 187 19.83 -3.67 -12.57
CA ASN A 187 19.33 -4.10 -11.26
C ASN A 187 18.07 -4.97 -11.41
N ASN A 188 18.13 -6.03 -12.20
CA ASN A 188 17.05 -7.00 -12.30
C ASN A 188 16.77 -7.62 -10.91
N PRO A 189 15.59 -7.43 -10.29
CA PRO A 189 15.30 -7.90 -8.94
C PRO A 189 15.55 -9.40 -8.75
N ASN A 190 15.37 -10.21 -9.80
CA ASN A 190 15.55 -11.66 -9.75
C ASN A 190 17.00 -12.10 -9.52
N ASP A 191 17.98 -11.22 -9.76
CA ASP A 191 19.40 -11.53 -9.58
C ASP A 191 19.86 -11.34 -8.12
N TRP A 192 19.00 -10.77 -7.28
CA TRP A 192 19.33 -10.35 -5.92
C TRP A 192 18.59 -11.16 -4.87
N THR A 193 19.19 -11.25 -3.70
CA THR A 193 18.58 -11.85 -2.52
C THR A 193 19.05 -11.11 -1.27
N HIS A 194 18.32 -11.27 -0.19
CA HIS A 194 18.79 -10.85 1.12
C HIS A 194 19.85 -11.85 1.61
N PRO A 195 20.90 -11.38 2.29
CA PRO A 195 21.99 -12.23 2.74
C PRO A 195 21.54 -13.20 3.85
N ILE A 196 21.24 -14.45 3.48
CA ILE A 196 20.91 -15.53 4.43
C ILE A 196 22.17 -15.99 5.18
N LEU A 197 23.29 -16.09 4.46
CA LEU A 197 24.59 -16.47 5.02
C LEU A 197 25.55 -15.30 4.95
N LYS A 198 26.30 -15.12 6.04
CA LYS A 198 27.30 -14.07 6.17
C LYS A 198 28.65 -14.75 5.95
N ASN A 199 29.19 -14.61 4.73
CA ASN A 199 30.45 -15.23 4.29
C ASN A 199 31.52 -14.17 3.99
N SER A 200 32.79 -14.46 4.24
CA SER A 200 33.87 -13.51 3.95
C SER A 200 34.00 -13.25 2.44
N GLY A 201 34.31 -12.01 2.09
CA GLY A 201 34.41 -11.52 0.72
C GLY A 201 33.07 -11.29 0.00
N LEU A 202 31.93 -11.43 0.69
CA LEU A 202 30.61 -11.18 0.12
C LEU A 202 30.42 -9.68 -0.16
N LYS A 203 30.00 -9.33 -1.38
CA LYS A 203 29.70 -7.95 -1.76
C LYS A 203 28.31 -7.57 -1.28
N ILE A 204 28.23 -6.56 -0.41
CA ILE A 204 26.98 -6.10 0.20
C ILE A 204 26.53 -4.80 -0.46
N PHE A 205 25.24 -4.73 -0.72
CA PHE A 205 24.59 -3.58 -1.35
C PHE A 205 23.43 -3.09 -0.47
N GLY A 206 23.29 -1.78 -0.36
CA GLY A 206 22.20 -1.11 0.37
C GLY A 206 21.20 -0.52 -0.60
N GLY A 207 19.95 -0.34 -0.15
CA GLY A 207 18.87 0.23 -0.95
C GLY A 207 17.64 -0.67 -0.99
N ASN A 208 16.86 -0.59 -2.07
CA ASN A 208 15.59 -1.28 -2.22
C ASN A 208 15.60 -2.32 -3.35
N GLU A 209 14.45 -2.91 -3.62
CA GLU A 209 14.27 -3.93 -4.66
C GLU A 209 14.70 -3.45 -6.06
N TYR A 210 14.60 -2.15 -6.36
CA TYR A 210 14.80 -1.58 -7.69
C TYR A 210 16.10 -0.75 -7.82
N SER A 211 16.73 -0.39 -6.70
CA SER A 211 17.96 0.37 -6.67
C SER A 211 18.86 -0.08 -5.52
N LYS A 212 20.06 -0.51 -5.88
CA LYS A 212 21.06 -1.05 -4.95
C LYS A 212 22.39 -0.37 -5.21
N GLU A 213 23.02 0.12 -4.15
CA GLU A 213 24.32 0.77 -4.20
C GLU A 213 25.34 -0.05 -3.42
N PHE A 214 26.55 -0.19 -3.97
CA PHE A 214 27.59 -0.97 -3.33
C PHE A 214 28.03 -0.32 -2.02
N VAL A 215 27.89 -1.05 -0.92
CA VAL A 215 28.25 -0.58 0.42
C VAL A 215 29.69 -0.96 0.74
N GLY A 216 30.09 -2.19 0.42
CA GLY A 216 31.42 -2.71 0.72
C GLY A 216 31.49 -4.23 0.59
N THR A 217 32.68 -4.76 0.83
CA THR A 217 32.91 -6.21 0.85
C THR A 217 33.05 -6.67 2.30
N LEU A 218 32.24 -7.66 2.69
CA LEU A 218 32.23 -8.24 4.02
C LEU A 218 33.58 -8.88 4.35
N GLN A 219 34.22 -8.45 5.42
CA GLN A 219 35.55 -8.95 5.80
C GLN A 219 35.49 -9.84 7.04
N CYS A 220 35.09 -9.25 8.16
CA CYS A 220 35.17 -9.86 9.47
C CYS A 220 33.98 -9.42 10.35
N LYS A 221 33.83 -10.08 11.49
CA LYS A 221 32.89 -9.68 12.54
C LYS A 221 33.61 -9.34 13.83
N TYR A 222 33.06 -8.38 14.56
CA TYR A 222 33.55 -7.93 15.85
C TYR A 222 32.39 -7.95 16.84
N LYS A 223 32.60 -8.52 18.04
CA LYS A 223 31.63 -8.45 19.13
C LYS A 223 32.09 -7.37 20.09
N ASP A 224 31.27 -6.35 20.26
CA ASP A 224 31.52 -5.25 21.17
C ASP A 224 31.09 -5.65 22.58
N GLU A 225 32.04 -5.73 23.50
CA GLU A 225 31.79 -6.15 24.88
C GLU A 225 31.01 -5.09 25.68
N SER A 226 31.04 -3.82 25.28
CA SER A 226 30.39 -2.72 26.00
C SER A 226 28.87 -2.73 25.87
N ASN A 227 28.36 -3.15 24.70
CA ASN A 227 26.93 -3.16 24.39
C ASN A 227 26.41 -4.56 24.02
N GLY A 228 27.29 -5.57 23.93
CA GLY A 228 26.95 -6.95 23.61
C GLY A 228 26.63 -7.20 22.12
N ASN A 229 26.65 -6.17 21.27
CA ASN A 229 26.27 -6.28 19.87
C ASN A 229 27.38 -6.92 19.04
N THR A 230 26.97 -7.62 17.99
CA THR A 230 27.89 -8.11 16.95
C THR A 230 27.79 -7.19 15.73
N TYR A 231 28.95 -6.69 15.30
CA TYR A 231 29.11 -5.85 14.11
C TYR A 231 29.81 -6.63 13.01
N TYR A 232 29.36 -6.42 11.78
CA TYR A 232 30.04 -6.86 10.58
C TYR A 232 30.78 -5.69 9.97
N ILE A 233 32.07 -5.88 9.72
CA ILE A 233 32.93 -4.87 9.10
C ILE A 233 32.97 -5.12 7.60
N LEU A 234 32.63 -4.08 6.84
CA LEU A 234 32.74 -4.07 5.39
C LEU A 234 33.83 -3.11 4.98
N TYR A 235 34.72 -3.59 4.12
CA TYR A 235 35.77 -2.76 3.54
C TYR A 235 35.30 -2.17 2.22
N LYS A 236 35.32 -0.84 2.10
CA LYS A 236 35.16 -0.17 0.82
C LYS A 236 36.50 -0.16 0.07
N ASN A 237 36.43 -0.16 -1.26
CA ASN A 237 37.60 -0.03 -2.12
C ASN A 237 38.40 1.28 -1.92
N ASN A 238 37.87 2.24 -1.16
CA ASN A 238 38.50 3.51 -0.84
C ASN A 238 39.13 3.57 0.58
N GLY A 239 39.18 2.44 1.31
CA GLY A 239 39.83 2.35 2.62
C GLY A 239 38.99 2.77 3.82
N SER A 240 37.68 3.01 3.64
CA SER A 240 36.76 3.29 4.75
C SER A 240 35.98 2.06 5.16
N ASP A 241 35.98 1.78 6.47
CA ASP A 241 35.20 0.70 7.07
C ASP A 241 33.76 1.14 7.29
N VAL A 242 32.81 0.29 6.89
CA VAL A 242 31.41 0.41 7.26
C VAL A 242 31.09 -0.68 8.27
N ARG A 243 30.34 -0.33 9.31
CA ARG A 243 29.85 -1.28 10.31
C ARG A 243 28.36 -1.51 10.08
N ILE A 244 27.95 -2.77 10.02
CA ILE A 244 26.53 -3.16 10.00
C ILE A 244 26.25 -3.97 11.25
N ILE A 245 25.17 -3.66 11.96
CA ILE A 245 24.77 -4.43 13.14
C ILE A 245 24.13 -5.76 12.69
N ASP A 246 24.38 -6.85 13.42
CA ASP A 246 23.97 -8.21 13.01
C ASP A 246 22.50 -8.35 12.61
N TYR A 247 21.58 -7.72 13.35
CA TYR A 247 20.14 -7.76 13.08
C TYR A 247 19.70 -6.83 11.94
N GLU A 248 20.53 -5.88 11.53
CA GLU A 248 20.22 -5.00 10.39
C GLU A 248 20.63 -5.63 9.06
N PHE A 249 21.35 -6.75 9.10
CA PHE A 249 21.95 -7.38 7.91
C PHE A 249 20.89 -7.82 6.88
N ASP A 250 19.68 -8.14 7.33
CA ASP A 250 18.55 -8.54 6.47
C ASP A 250 18.01 -7.38 5.62
N ASN A 251 18.33 -6.13 5.97
CA ASN A 251 17.95 -4.95 5.18
C ASN A 251 18.87 -4.72 3.96
N TYR A 252 19.89 -5.55 3.78
CA TYR A 252 20.85 -5.43 2.68
C TYR A 252 20.61 -6.47 1.60
N TRP A 253 21.33 -6.32 0.49
CA TRP A 253 21.19 -7.12 -0.71
C TRP A 253 22.53 -7.68 -1.15
N VAL A 254 22.49 -8.89 -1.71
CA VAL A 254 23.63 -9.56 -2.33
C VAL A 254 23.20 -10.15 -3.66
N LYS A 255 24.14 -10.28 -4.60
CA LYS A 255 23.88 -11.02 -5.84
C LYS A 255 23.81 -12.50 -5.51
N LYS A 256 22.78 -13.20 -6.01
CA LYS A 256 22.60 -14.65 -5.78
C LYS A 256 23.86 -15.44 -6.15
N LYS A 257 24.41 -15.19 -7.35
CA LYS A 257 25.65 -15.80 -7.83
C LYS A 257 26.83 -15.62 -6.87
N ASP A 258 26.98 -14.42 -6.30
CA ASP A 258 28.09 -14.13 -5.37
C ASP A 258 27.89 -14.87 -4.05
N ALA A 259 26.65 -14.92 -3.55
CA ALA A 259 26.30 -15.67 -2.34
C ALA A 259 26.59 -17.17 -2.51
N ASP A 260 26.13 -17.76 -3.63
CA ASP A 260 26.30 -19.18 -3.95
C ASP A 260 27.78 -19.56 -4.06
N SER A 261 28.58 -18.73 -4.74
CA SER A 261 30.01 -18.97 -4.92
C SER A 261 30.83 -18.94 -3.63
N ARG A 262 30.27 -18.41 -2.54
CA ARG A 262 30.96 -18.19 -1.26
C ARG A 262 30.38 -18.99 -0.11
N ILE A 263 29.41 -19.88 -0.38
CA ILE A 263 28.87 -20.78 0.63
C ILE A 263 30.02 -21.59 1.26
N GLY A 264 30.14 -21.53 2.59
CA GLY A 264 31.18 -22.24 3.35
C GLY A 264 32.44 -21.43 3.65
N ILE A 265 32.60 -20.23 3.08
CA ILE A 265 33.70 -19.30 3.45
C ILE A 265 33.29 -18.54 4.71
N GLY A 266 33.48 -19.15 5.88
CA GLY A 266 33.10 -18.56 7.17
C GLY A 266 33.68 -17.15 7.38
N ILE A 267 33.00 -16.35 8.21
CA ILE A 267 33.47 -15.00 8.56
C ILE A 267 34.48 -15.06 9.71
N PRO A 268 35.73 -14.57 9.51
CA PRO A 268 36.71 -14.46 10.58
C PRO A 268 36.31 -13.39 11.60
N LYS A 269 36.85 -13.50 12.82
CA LYS A 269 36.79 -12.40 13.79
C LYS A 269 37.78 -11.31 13.37
N CYS A 270 37.43 -10.05 13.57
CA CYS A 270 38.37 -8.94 13.41
C CYS A 270 39.42 -9.03 14.54
N TYR A 271 40.67 -8.71 14.20
CA TYR A 271 41.80 -8.64 15.14
C TYR A 271 42.03 -7.20 15.58
#